data_AF-A0A2A4JX24-F1
#
_entry.id   AF-A0A2A4JX24-F1
#
_cell.length_a   1.000
_cell.length_b   1.000
_cell.length_c   1.000
_cell.angle_alpha   90.00
_cell.angle_beta   90.00
_cell.angle_gamma   90.00
#
_symmetry.space_group_name_H-M   'P 1'
#
loop_
_entity.id
_entity.type
_entity.pdbx_description
1 polymer ?
#
loop_
_entity_poly.entity_id
_entity_poly.type
_entity_poly.pdbx_seq_one_letter_code
_entity_poly.pdbx_strand_id
1 'polypeptide(L)' 'VSGGAVSSAGGYAGLYGGYAAAALAGLAGPPPKRKRRHRTIFTEEQLEQLESTFDKTHYPDVVLREQLALRVDLKEERVE' A
#
# COMPACT_ATOMS: atom_id res chain seq x y z
N VAL A 1 39.52 -43.48 11.70
CA VAL A 1 38.31 -42.80 12.22
C VAL A 1 38.61 -41.32 12.39
N SER A 2 38.00 -40.48 11.55
CA SER A 2 37.72 -39.04 11.81
C SER A 2 37.11 -38.43 10.54
N GLY A 3 35.87 -38.82 10.23
CA GLY A 3 35.08 -38.18 9.18
C GLY A 3 34.56 -36.83 9.67
N GLY A 4 34.96 -35.74 9.01
CA GLY A 4 34.53 -34.38 9.31
C GLY A 4 33.03 -34.20 9.01
N ALA A 5 32.30 -33.67 9.99
CA ALA A 5 30.89 -33.36 9.87
C ALA A 5 30.67 -32.15 8.95
N VAL A 6 29.81 -32.35 7.96
CA VAL A 6 29.35 -31.36 6.99
C VAL A 6 28.71 -30.15 7.69
N SER A 7 29.26 -28.95 7.47
CA SER A 7 28.60 -27.69 7.84
C SER A 7 27.78 -27.19 6.66
N SER A 8 26.58 -27.75 6.51
CA SER A 8 25.54 -27.20 5.64
C SER A 8 24.39 -26.68 6.50
N ALA A 9 24.63 -25.57 7.19
CA ALA A 9 23.56 -24.76 7.78
C ALA A 9 23.19 -23.67 6.76
N GLY A 10 22.38 -24.07 5.77
CA GLY A 10 21.86 -23.15 4.77
C GLY A 10 21.02 -22.05 5.41
N GLY A 11 21.38 -20.79 5.18
CA GLY A 11 20.55 -19.79 4.50
C GLY A 11 19.13 -19.44 4.96
N TYR A 12 18.58 -19.95 6.07
CA TYR A 12 17.20 -19.60 6.49
C TYR A 12 17.11 -18.56 7.62
N ALA A 13 18.24 -18.10 8.17
CA ALA A 13 18.26 -17.13 9.27
C ALA A 13 17.72 -15.73 8.88
N GLY A 14 17.75 -15.37 7.59
CA GLY A 14 17.32 -14.06 7.11
C GLY A 14 15.82 -13.89 6.89
N LEU A 15 15.06 -14.98 6.70
CA LEU A 15 13.62 -14.92 6.37
C LEU A 15 12.72 -14.66 7.59
N TYR A 16 13.34 -14.66 8.75
CA TYR A 16 12.73 -14.99 10.02
C TYR A 16 13.07 -13.96 11.13
N GLY A 17 13.91 -12.98 10.82
CA GLY A 17 14.25 -11.86 11.71
C GLY A 17 13.05 -10.99 12.10
N GLY A 18 12.00 -10.93 11.26
CA GLY A 18 10.79 -10.16 11.54
C GLY A 18 9.88 -10.79 12.59
N TYR A 19 9.81 -12.12 12.67
CA TYR A 19 8.98 -12.79 13.68
C TYR A 19 9.75 -13.07 14.97
N ALA A 20 11.09 -13.19 14.92
CA ALA A 20 11.87 -13.58 16.09
C ALA A 20 11.83 -12.45 17.13
N ALA A 21 11.83 -11.20 16.65
CA ALA A 21 11.56 -10.02 17.46
C ALA A 21 10.14 -10.02 18.05
N ALA A 22 9.13 -10.51 17.31
CA ALA A 22 7.74 -10.58 17.79
C ALA A 22 7.56 -11.67 18.87
N ALA A 23 8.30 -12.78 18.80
CA ALA A 23 8.23 -13.86 19.78
C ALA A 23 8.85 -13.49 21.15
N LEU A 24 9.91 -12.65 21.17
CA LEU A 24 10.44 -12.05 22.41
C LEU A 24 9.54 -10.93 22.95
N ALA A 25 8.76 -10.29 22.09
CA ALA A 25 7.79 -9.27 22.42
C ALA A 25 6.41 -9.86 22.80
N GLY A 26 6.36 -10.99 23.52
CA GLY A 26 5.12 -11.61 24.03
C GLY A 26 4.25 -10.74 24.96
N LEU A 27 4.56 -9.45 25.07
CA LEU A 27 3.76 -8.41 25.74
C LEU A 27 3.14 -7.41 24.75
N ALA A 28 3.50 -7.46 23.47
CA ALA A 28 2.95 -6.65 22.40
C ALA A 28 1.92 -7.50 21.64
N GLY A 29 0.65 -7.10 21.74
CA GLY A 29 -0.47 -7.78 21.08
C GLY A 29 -0.31 -7.93 19.56
N PRO A 30 -1.22 -8.67 18.90
CA PRO A 30 -1.15 -8.92 17.47
C PRO A 30 -0.98 -7.61 16.68
N PRO A 31 -0.19 -7.62 15.59
CA PRO A 31 0.09 -6.42 14.82
C PRO A 31 -1.23 -5.74 14.40
N PRO A 32 -1.30 -4.39 14.44
CA PRO A 32 -2.52 -3.68 14.13
C PRO A 32 -3.01 -4.08 12.73
N LYS A 33 -4.22 -4.66 12.67
CA LYS A 33 -4.85 -5.02 11.40
C LYS A 33 -4.99 -3.75 10.55
N ARG A 34 -4.43 -3.74 9.35
CA ARG A 34 -4.58 -2.63 8.38
C ARG A 34 -6.06 -2.32 8.20
N LYS A 35 -6.48 -1.11 8.59
CA LYS A 35 -7.86 -0.65 8.42
C LYS A 35 -8.11 -0.45 6.93
N ARG A 36 -9.14 -1.14 6.40
CA ARG A 36 -9.56 -0.97 5.01
C ARG A 36 -10.06 0.47 4.81
N ARG A 37 -9.57 1.14 3.76
CA ARG A 37 -10.03 2.49 3.40
C ARG A 37 -11.49 2.40 2.94
N HIS A 38 -12.28 3.41 3.29
CA HIS A 38 -13.68 3.47 2.84
C HIS A 38 -13.71 3.73 1.32
N ARG A 39 -14.64 3.08 0.63
CA ARG A 39 -14.89 3.31 -0.80
C ARG A 39 -15.51 4.69 -0.94
N THR A 40 -14.97 5.51 -1.83
CA THR A 40 -15.61 6.76 -2.24
C THR A 40 -16.78 6.42 -3.14
N ILE A 41 -17.94 7.04 -2.90
CA ILE A 41 -19.05 7.03 -3.85
C ILE A 41 -19.07 8.42 -4.47
N PHE A 42 -18.84 8.47 -5.77
CA PHE A 42 -18.86 9.72 -6.52
C PHE A 42 -20.31 10.16 -6.76
N THR A 43 -20.57 11.45 -6.68
CA THR A 43 -21.81 12.03 -7.17
C THR A 43 -21.78 12.08 -8.70
N GLU A 44 -22.95 12.28 -9.32
CA GLU A 44 -23.06 12.36 -10.77
C GLU A 44 -22.25 13.52 -11.35
N GLU A 45 -22.29 14.69 -10.71
CA GLU A 45 -21.46 15.86 -11.07
C GLU A 45 -19.96 15.56 -11.00
N GLN A 46 -19.51 14.81 -9.99
CA GLN A 46 -18.10 14.43 -9.85
C GLN A 46 -17.67 13.48 -10.97
N LEU A 47 -18.53 12.54 -11.36
CA LEU A 47 -18.26 11.62 -12.47
C LEU A 47 -18.12 12.39 -13.79
N GLU A 48 -19.02 13.33 -14.07
CA GLU A 48 -18.97 14.13 -15.30
C GLU A 48 -17.66 14.93 -15.41
N GLN A 49 -17.19 15.53 -14.30
CA GLN A 49 -15.91 16.25 -14.28
C GLN A 49 -14.69 15.32 -14.49
N LEU A 50 -14.74 14.12 -13.91
CA LEU A 50 -13.68 13.12 -14.08
C LEU A 50 -13.64 12.59 -15.52
N GLU A 51 -14.79 12.24 -16.09
CA GLU A 51 -14.94 11.78 -17.48
C GLU A 51 -14.51 12.86 -18.48
N SER A 52 -14.95 14.12 -18.28
CA SER A 52 -14.55 15.27 -19.11
C SER A 52 -13.03 15.45 -19.17
N THR A 53 -12.33 15.10 -18.09
CA THR A 53 -10.87 15.20 -18.05
C THR A 53 -10.19 13.98 -18.63
N PHE A 54 -10.76 12.80 -18.42
CA PHE A 54 -10.28 11.56 -19.03
C PHE A 54 -10.32 11.63 -20.56
N ASP A 55 -11.39 12.21 -21.13
CA ASP A 55 -11.53 12.43 -22.57
C ASP A 55 -10.43 13.34 -23.14
N LYS A 56 -9.96 14.32 -22.35
CA LYS A 56 -8.87 15.22 -22.75
C LYS A 56 -7.53 14.54 -22.62
N THR A 57 -7.28 13.90 -21.48
CA THR A 57 -6.00 13.26 -21.16
C THR A 57 -6.24 12.06 -20.25
N HIS A 58 -5.94 10.86 -20.74
CA HIS A 58 -6.05 9.64 -19.93
C HIS A 58 -4.99 9.56 -18.81
N TYR A 59 -3.91 10.35 -18.93
CA TYR A 59 -2.84 10.46 -17.94
C TYR A 59 -2.64 11.93 -17.56
N PRO A 60 -3.52 12.48 -16.71
CA PRO A 60 -3.37 13.84 -16.20
C PRO A 60 -2.13 13.95 -15.30
N ASP A 61 -1.37 15.04 -15.44
CA ASP A 61 -0.23 15.34 -14.57
C ASP A 61 -0.68 15.61 -13.12
N VAL A 62 0.22 15.51 -12.15
CA VAL A 62 0.00 15.75 -10.71
C VAL A 62 -0.72 17.09 -10.48
N VAL A 63 -0.27 18.16 -11.14
CA VAL A 63 -0.88 19.49 -11.01
C VAL A 63 -2.32 19.51 -11.53
N LEU A 64 -2.60 18.78 -12.63
CA LEU A 64 -3.94 18.69 -13.19
C LEU A 64 -4.87 17.87 -12.28
N ARG A 65 -4.35 16.78 -11.71
CA ARG A 65 -5.10 15.97 -10.74
C ARG A 65 -5.40 16.74 -9.47
N GLU A 66 -4.47 17.54 -8.95
CA GLU A 66 -4.71 18.40 -7.79
C GLU A 66 -5.83 19.42 -8.07
N GLN A 67 -5.79 20.08 -9.24
CA GLN A 67 -6.85 21.01 -9.64
C GLN A 67 -8.21 20.33 -9.77
N LEU A 68 -8.25 19.11 -10.31
CA LEU A 68 -9.48 18.33 -10.36
C LEU A 68 -9.96 17.95 -8.96
N ALA A 69 -9.08 17.43 -8.12
CA ALA A 69 -9.43 17.02 -6.75
C ALA A 69 -10.04 18.18 -5.97
N LEU A 70 -9.53 19.41 -6.15
CA LEU A 70 -10.09 20.63 -5.58
C LEU A 70 -11.48 20.98 -6.12
N ARG A 71 -11.79 20.67 -7.39
CA ARG A 71 -13.11 20.93 -7.99
C ARG A 71 -14.17 19.90 -7.57
N VAL A 72 -13.77 18.64 -7.42
CA VAL A 72 -14.66 17.55 -7.00
C VAL A 72 -14.66 17.33 -5.48
N ASP A 73 -13.98 18.16 -4.68
CA ASP A 73 -13.84 18.01 -3.22
C ASP A 73 -13.32 16.61 -2.81
N LEU A 74 -12.36 16.08 -3.57
CA LEU A 74 -11.71 14.79 -3.31
C LEU A 74 -10.21 14.97 -3.09
N LYS A 75 -9.58 13.95 -2.49
CA LYS A 75 -8.11 13.89 -2.44
C LYS A 75 -7.56 13.50 -3.80
N GLU A 76 -6.40 14.04 -4.18
CA GLU A 76 -5.69 13.67 -5.42
C GLU A 76 -5.49 12.15 -5.54
N GLU A 77 -5.21 11.46 -4.43
CA GLU A 77 -5.10 9.99 -4.34
C GLU A 77 -6.38 9.24 -4.78
N ARG A 78 -7.51 9.94 -4.99
CA ARG A 78 -8.75 9.37 -5.52
C ARG A 78 -8.95 9.65 -7.02
N VAL A 79 -8.07 10.45 -7.63
CA VAL A 79 -8.08 10.90 -9.04
C VAL A 79 -6.95 10.21 -9.85
N GLU A 80 -6.30 9.20 -9.27
CA GLU A 80 -5.28 8.35 -9.92
C GLU A 80 -5.89 7.21 -10.74
#